data_AF-J7J591-F1
#
_entry.id   AF-J7J591-F1
#
_cell.length_a   1.000
_cell.length_b   1.000
_cell.length_c   1.000
_cell.angle_alpha   90.00
_cell.angle_beta   90.00
_cell.angle_gamma   90.00
#
_symmetry.space_group_name_H-M   'P 1'
#
loop_
_entity.id
_entity.type
_entity.pdbx_description
1 polymer ?
#
loop_
_entity_poly.entity_id
_entity_poly.type
_entity_poly.pdbx_seq_one_letter_code
_entity_poly.pdbx_strand_id
1 'polypeptide(L)'
;MFKFKWLRLLGILIICFMVTGCSTNNSNQQDNEPNQGTQVEEKKPDTKLESDKDLAKQLEAEKGIESVMVQVVEGEQRAVNVDIVVNNEQELTADQVIEKYSTVIKEKYPDRTIDIIIVKEGKLIKQTTLK
;
A
#
# COMPACT_ATOMS: atom_id res chain seq x y z
N MET A 1 -4.76 -28.25 26.61
CA MET A 1 -3.62 -29.15 26.88
C MET A 1 -3.29 -29.92 25.60
N PHE A 2 -2.03 -29.79 25.18
CA PHE A 2 -1.43 -30.33 23.95
C PHE A 2 -1.47 -31.85 23.84
N LYS A 3 -1.52 -32.38 22.60
CA LYS A 3 -0.53 -33.35 22.10
C LYS A 3 -0.23 -33.11 20.61
N PHE A 4 0.95 -32.56 20.35
CA PHE A 4 1.63 -32.51 19.05
C PHE A 4 1.84 -33.92 18.46
N LYS A 5 1.93 -34.02 17.13
CA LYS A 5 3.07 -34.58 16.36
C LYS A 5 2.60 -35.06 14.98
N TRP A 6 2.72 -34.20 13.97
CA TRP A 6 3.11 -34.69 12.64
C TRP A 6 4.02 -33.68 11.96
N LEU A 7 5.28 -33.71 12.38
CA LEU A 7 6.41 -33.21 11.62
C LEU A 7 7.06 -34.43 10.98
N ARG A 8 7.43 -34.32 9.69
CA ARG A 8 8.48 -35.01 8.92
C ARG A 8 7.98 -35.75 7.68
N LEU A 9 8.32 -35.17 6.52
CA LEU A 9 8.95 -35.78 5.33
C LEU A 9 9.07 -34.63 4.30
N LEU A 10 10.14 -33.84 4.30
CA LEU A 10 11.40 -34.04 3.56
C LEU A 10 11.20 -34.43 2.07
N GLY A 11 11.56 -33.51 1.18
CA GLY A 11 11.62 -33.74 -0.26
C GLY A 11 12.31 -32.57 -0.98
N ILE A 12 13.65 -32.57 -0.96
CA ILE A 12 14.53 -31.69 -1.74
C ILE A 12 14.40 -32.05 -3.23
N LEU A 13 14.19 -31.07 -4.10
CA LEU A 13 14.59 -31.18 -5.50
C LEU A 13 15.08 -29.81 -6.01
N ILE A 14 16.39 -29.63 -5.92
CA ILE A 14 17.15 -28.60 -6.65
C ILE A 14 17.31 -29.12 -8.07
N ILE A 15 16.83 -28.38 -9.07
CA ILE A 15 17.27 -28.55 -10.45
C ILE A 15 17.68 -27.17 -10.99
N CYS A 16 18.99 -26.98 -11.07
CA CYS A 16 19.63 -25.98 -11.91
C CYS A 16 19.43 -26.35 -13.37
N PHE A 17 18.97 -25.41 -14.19
CA PHE A 17 19.33 -25.40 -15.61
C PHE A 17 20.00 -24.07 -15.95
N MET A 18 21.29 -24.20 -16.24
CA MET A 18 22.17 -23.16 -16.76
C MET A 18 21.89 -22.89 -18.24
N VAL A 19 21.87 -21.60 -18.57
CA VAL A 19 22.53 -20.94 -19.71
C VAL A 19 22.44 -21.59 -21.10
N THR A 20 21.66 -20.95 -21.98
CA THR A 20 22.00 -20.71 -23.40
C THR A 20 21.34 -19.36 -23.78
N GLY A 21 21.93 -18.43 -24.54
CA GLY A 21 23.22 -18.40 -25.19
C GLY A 21 23.56 -16.97 -25.65
N CYS A 22 24.85 -16.73 -25.82
CA CYS A 22 25.39 -15.61 -26.59
C CYS A 22 24.98 -15.69 -28.06
N SER A 23 24.70 -14.53 -28.65
CA SER A 23 25.00 -14.23 -30.06
C SER A 23 25.41 -12.75 -30.10
N THR A 24 26.70 -12.43 -30.24
CA THR A 24 27.36 -12.07 -31.52
C THR A 24 26.73 -10.77 -32.07
N ASN A 25 27.40 -9.63 -32.28
CA ASN A 25 28.70 -9.43 -32.92
C ASN A 25 29.15 -7.94 -32.82
N ASN A 26 30.47 -7.74 -32.90
CA ASN A 26 31.21 -6.60 -33.46
C ASN A 26 31.06 -5.16 -32.89
N SER A 27 32.16 -4.79 -32.23
CA SER A 27 32.86 -3.51 -32.21
C SER A 27 32.62 -2.58 -33.40
N ASN A 28 32.29 -1.31 -33.10
CA ASN A 28 32.87 -0.18 -33.81
C ASN A 28 33.06 1.00 -32.85
N GLN A 29 34.29 1.50 -32.85
CA GLN A 29 34.81 2.60 -32.05
C GLN A 29 34.52 3.92 -32.76
N GLN A 30 33.93 4.89 -32.08
CA GLN A 30 34.13 6.30 -32.43
C GLN A 30 33.89 7.21 -31.23
N ASP A 31 34.99 7.78 -30.73
CA ASP A 31 35.02 8.91 -29.80
C ASP A 31 34.25 10.11 -30.37
N ASN A 32 33.40 10.72 -29.54
CA ASN A 32 33.04 12.14 -29.56
C ASN A 32 32.33 12.47 -28.23
N GLU A 33 33.07 13.01 -27.27
CA GLU A 33 32.55 13.96 -26.28
C GLU A 33 33.01 15.38 -26.69
N PRO A 34 32.37 16.48 -26.24
CA PRO A 34 31.29 16.57 -25.25
C PRO A 34 30.09 17.37 -25.77
N ASN A 35 28.86 16.94 -25.47
CA ASN A 35 27.72 17.85 -25.49
C ASN A 35 27.20 17.95 -24.06
N GLN A 36 27.47 19.08 -23.42
CA GLN A 36 26.83 19.50 -22.17
C GLN A 36 25.32 19.67 -22.44
N GLY A 37 24.61 18.55 -22.47
CA GLY A 37 23.18 18.56 -22.24
C GLY A 37 22.98 18.94 -20.79
N THR A 38 22.46 20.14 -20.55
CA THR A 38 21.80 20.46 -19.30
C THR A 38 20.75 19.38 -19.07
N GLN A 39 21.09 18.35 -18.27
CA GLN A 39 20.08 17.58 -17.56
C GLN A 39 19.39 18.58 -16.66
N VAL A 40 18.28 19.13 -17.15
CA VAL A 40 17.22 19.54 -16.25
C VAL A 40 16.84 18.23 -15.56
N GLU A 41 17.36 18.00 -14.35
CA GLU A 41 16.73 17.09 -13.42
C GLU A 41 15.28 17.59 -13.32
N GLU A 42 14.38 16.93 -14.05
CA GLU A 42 12.98 16.91 -13.66
C GLU A 42 12.98 16.43 -12.22
N LYS A 43 12.87 17.38 -11.29
CA LYS A 43 12.57 17.10 -9.89
C LYS A 43 11.28 16.31 -9.91
N LYS A 44 11.39 14.98 -9.84
CA LYS A 44 10.24 14.14 -9.53
C LYS A 44 9.67 14.71 -8.23
N PRO A 45 8.38 15.07 -8.18
CA PRO A 45 7.79 15.51 -6.93
C PRO A 45 8.02 14.40 -5.92
N ASP A 46 8.82 14.68 -4.89
CA ASP A 46 9.10 13.78 -3.77
C ASP A 46 7.79 13.54 -3.02
N THR A 47 6.99 12.61 -3.53
CA THR A 47 5.74 12.19 -2.91
C THR A 47 6.12 11.33 -1.72
N LYS A 48 6.06 11.91 -0.52
CA LYS A 48 6.37 11.21 0.72
C LYS A 48 5.12 10.47 1.18
N LEU A 49 5.30 9.18 1.47
CA LEU A 49 4.27 8.33 2.05
C LEU A 49 4.61 8.04 3.51
N GLU A 50 3.70 8.37 4.41
CA GLU A 50 3.84 8.11 5.84
C GLU A 50 2.67 7.26 6.35
N SER A 51 2.94 6.34 7.27
CA SER A 51 1.88 5.57 7.92
C SER A 51 1.49 6.22 9.24
N ASP A 52 0.21 6.48 9.44
CA ASP A 52 -0.33 7.02 10.70
C ASP A 52 -0.82 5.87 11.59
N LYS A 53 0.11 5.30 12.34
CA LYS A 53 -0.14 4.16 13.22
C LYS A 53 -1.04 4.51 14.41
N ASP A 54 -1.08 5.77 14.83
CA ASP A 54 -1.87 6.18 15.98
C ASP A 54 -3.34 6.31 15.61
N LEU A 55 -3.63 6.90 14.44
CA LEU A 55 -4.99 6.91 13.91
C LEU A 55 -5.46 5.50 13.57
N ALA A 56 -4.61 4.66 12.96
CA ALA A 56 -4.95 3.26 12.69
C ALA A 56 -5.39 2.54 13.98
N LYS A 57 -4.58 2.60 15.04
CA LYS A 57 -4.92 1.99 16.34
C LYS A 57 -6.18 2.55 16.97
N GLN A 58 -6.42 3.85 16.84
CA GLN A 58 -7.64 4.49 17.35
C GLN A 58 -8.88 3.89 16.68
N LEU A 59 -8.85 3.72 15.35
CA LEU A 59 -9.98 3.16 14.60
C LEU A 59 -10.13 1.65 14.84
N GLU A 60 -9.02 0.90 14.93
CA GLU A 60 -9.01 -0.54 15.24
C GLU A 60 -9.54 -0.88 16.64
N ALA A 61 -9.51 0.08 17.57
CA ALA A 61 -10.05 -0.13 18.92
C ALA A 61 -11.58 -0.25 18.94
N GLU A 62 -12.25 0.11 17.85
CA GLU A 62 -13.71 0.04 17.76
C GLU A 62 -14.22 -1.37 17.46
N LYS A 63 -15.31 -1.75 18.15
CA LYS A 63 -16.01 -3.01 17.87
C LYS A 63 -16.45 -3.07 16.41
N GLY A 64 -16.26 -4.23 15.79
CA GLY A 64 -16.60 -4.45 14.38
C GLY A 64 -15.46 -4.13 13.40
N ILE A 65 -14.35 -3.54 13.86
CA ILE A 65 -13.16 -3.30 13.05
C ILE A 65 -12.14 -4.41 13.31
N GLU A 66 -11.63 -5.00 12.24
CA GLU A 66 -10.64 -6.08 12.29
C GLU A 66 -9.21 -5.53 12.13
N SER A 67 -8.99 -4.65 11.15
CA SER A 67 -7.72 -3.95 10.95
C SER A 67 -7.92 -2.66 10.16
N VAL A 68 -7.00 -1.71 10.35
CA VAL A 68 -6.98 -0.44 9.63
C VAL A 68 -5.57 -0.11 9.16
N MET A 69 -5.45 0.31 7.90
CA MET A 69 -4.21 0.91 7.38
C MET A 69 -4.48 2.36 7.01
N VAL A 70 -3.66 3.26 7.56
CA VAL A 70 -3.71 4.70 7.23
C VAL A 70 -2.40 5.10 6.56
N GLN A 71 -2.49 5.64 5.36
CA GLN A 71 -1.36 6.21 4.60
C GLN A 71 -1.62 7.68 4.31
N VAL A 72 -0.72 8.53 4.77
CA VAL A 72 -0.72 9.97 4.52
C VAL A 72 0.21 10.25 3.36
N VAL A 73 -0.35 10.85 2.31
CA VAL A 73 0.38 11.26 1.10
C VAL A 73 0.70 12.74 1.20
N GLU A 74 1.99 13.08 1.16
CA GLU A 74 2.48 14.45 1.06
C GLU A 74 2.88 14.81 -0.37
N GLY A 75 3.01 16.11 -0.64
CA GLY A 75 3.38 16.66 -1.95
C GLY A 75 2.26 17.51 -2.53
N GLU A 76 2.18 17.57 -3.86
CA GLU A 76 1.19 18.38 -4.57
C GLU A 76 -0.24 17.84 -4.40
N GLN A 77 -0.40 16.51 -4.33
CA GLN A 77 -1.68 15.84 -4.16
C GLN A 77 -1.80 15.27 -2.74
N ARG A 78 -2.06 16.16 -1.78
CA ARG A 78 -2.19 15.78 -0.36
C ARG A 78 -3.44 14.95 -0.14
N ALA A 79 -3.24 13.72 0.32
CA ALA A 79 -4.33 12.77 0.56
C ALA A 79 -4.11 11.95 1.83
N VAL A 80 -5.19 11.31 2.30
CA VAL A 80 -5.17 10.25 3.31
C VAL A 80 -5.90 9.06 2.72
N ASN A 81 -5.21 7.94 2.55
CA ASN A 81 -5.78 6.69 2.10
C ASN A 81 -6.00 5.80 3.31
N VAL A 82 -7.22 5.30 3.49
CA VAL A 82 -7.62 4.49 4.65
C VAL A 82 -8.28 3.21 4.19
N ASP A 83 -7.65 2.08 4.50
CA ASP A 83 -8.22 0.76 4.28
C ASP A 83 -8.76 0.24 5.61
N ILE A 84 -10.06 -0.09 5.65
CA ILE A 84 -10.76 -0.57 6.84
C ILE A 84 -11.26 -1.98 6.56
N VAL A 85 -10.77 -2.96 7.30
CA VAL A 85 -11.31 -4.32 7.30
C VAL A 85 -12.32 -4.43 8.43
N VAL A 86 -13.56 -4.78 8.12
CA VAL A 86 -14.63 -4.98 9.10
C VAL A 86 -14.95 -6.46 9.29
N ASN A 87 -15.29 -6.85 10.51
CA ASN A 87 -15.65 -8.22 10.86
C ASN A 87 -17.18 -8.42 10.96
N ASN A 88 -17.61 -9.58 11.44
CA ASN A 88 -19.03 -9.93 11.55
C ASN A 88 -19.76 -9.29 12.74
N GLU A 89 -19.04 -8.65 13.66
CA GLU A 89 -19.60 -7.86 14.75
C GLU A 89 -19.87 -6.40 14.38
N GLN A 90 -19.53 -5.99 13.16
CA GLN A 90 -19.84 -4.64 12.67
C GLN A 90 -21.34 -4.50 12.44
N GLU A 91 -21.95 -3.60 13.23
CA GLU A 91 -23.39 -3.33 13.21
C GLU A 91 -23.75 -2.20 12.24
N LEU A 92 -22.81 -1.31 11.93
CA LEU A 92 -23.00 -0.20 11.00
C LEU A 92 -22.97 -0.67 9.54
N THR A 93 -23.72 0.00 8.68
CA THR A 93 -23.59 -0.16 7.23
C THR A 93 -22.27 0.46 6.74
N ALA A 94 -21.80 0.06 5.56
CA ALA A 94 -20.59 0.63 4.98
C ALA A 94 -20.65 2.16 4.83
N ASP A 95 -21.82 2.71 4.47
CA ASP A 95 -21.99 4.17 4.35
C ASP A 95 -21.91 4.87 5.72
N GLN A 96 -22.47 4.27 6.77
CA GLN A 96 -22.35 4.79 8.15
C GLN A 96 -20.92 4.71 8.68
N VAL A 97 -20.19 3.64 8.36
CA VAL A 97 -18.76 3.50 8.68
C VAL A 97 -17.94 4.62 8.00
N ILE A 98 -18.21 4.89 6.71
CA ILE A 98 -17.56 5.99 5.97
C ILE A 98 -17.89 7.33 6.61
N GLU A 99 -19.17 7.62 6.87
CA GLU A 99 -19.60 8.89 7.48
C GLU A 99 -18.93 9.12 8.84
N LYS A 100 -18.91 8.09 9.69
CA LYS A 100 -18.27 8.17 11.00
C LYS A 100 -16.78 8.46 10.90
N TYR A 101 -16.03 7.63 10.15
CA TYR A 101 -14.57 7.74 10.16
C TYR A 101 -14.06 8.87 9.30
N SER A 102 -14.75 9.25 8.22
CA SER A 102 -14.39 10.44 7.47
C SER A 102 -14.41 11.70 8.33
N THR A 103 -15.37 11.83 9.25
CA THR A 103 -15.43 12.95 10.20
C THR A 103 -14.17 12.97 11.07
N VAL A 104 -13.81 11.84 11.70
CA VAL A 104 -12.61 11.72 12.55
C VAL A 104 -11.33 12.01 11.76
N ILE A 105 -11.20 11.48 10.54
CA ILE A 105 -10.02 11.68 9.69
C ILE A 105 -9.92 13.15 9.26
N LYS A 106 -11.05 13.80 8.91
CA LYS A 106 -11.08 15.20 8.48
C LYS A 106 -10.74 16.17 9.60
N GLU A 107 -11.08 15.85 10.86
CA GLU A 107 -10.65 16.63 12.02
C GLU A 107 -9.11 16.65 12.16
N LYS A 108 -8.45 15.50 11.93
CA LYS A 108 -6.98 15.40 11.97
C LYS A 108 -6.31 15.96 10.71
N TYR A 109 -6.96 15.81 9.55
CA TYR A 109 -6.43 16.17 8.24
C TYR A 109 -7.42 17.04 7.43
N PRO A 110 -7.67 18.30 7.86
CA PRO A 110 -8.73 19.14 7.30
C PRO A 110 -8.50 19.50 5.83
N ASP A 111 -7.25 19.67 5.41
CA ASP A 111 -6.89 20.14 4.07
C ASP A 111 -6.47 19.01 3.11
N ARG A 112 -6.89 17.77 3.39
CA ARG A 112 -6.56 16.61 2.57
C ARG A 112 -7.82 15.99 1.95
N THR A 113 -7.64 15.45 0.76
CA THR A 113 -8.58 14.49 0.19
C THR A 113 -8.49 13.19 0.99
N ILE A 114 -9.62 12.56 1.30
CA ILE A 114 -9.69 11.32 2.06
C ILE A 114 -10.25 10.25 1.15
N ASP A 115 -9.51 9.16 0.92
CA ASP A 115 -10.00 7.97 0.24
C ASP A 115 -10.18 6.85 1.26
N ILE A 116 -11.40 6.33 1.41
CA ILE A 116 -11.73 5.27 2.35
C ILE A 116 -12.19 4.03 1.57
N ILE A 117 -11.54 2.91 1.83
CA ILE A 117 -11.93 1.59 1.32
C ILE A 117 -12.41 0.74 2.50
N ILE A 118 -13.57 0.10 2.33
CA ILE A 118 -14.12 -0.86 3.29
C ILE A 118 -14.06 -2.25 2.68
N VAL A 119 -13.45 -3.18 3.40
CA VAL A 119 -13.31 -4.59 3.04
C VAL A 119 -13.98 -5.45 4.10
N LYS A 120 -14.68 -6.51 3.67
CA LYS A 120 -15.19 -7.55 4.57
C LYS A 120 -14.92 -8.91 3.94
N GLU A 121 -14.32 -9.83 4.71
CA GLU A 121 -13.98 -11.19 4.25
C GLU A 121 -13.16 -11.17 2.94
N GLY A 122 -12.23 -10.22 2.82
CA GLY A 122 -11.38 -10.03 1.64
C GLY A 122 -12.08 -9.44 0.41
N LYS A 123 -13.34 -9.04 0.50
CA LYS A 123 -14.10 -8.42 -0.59
C LYS A 123 -14.27 -6.92 -0.35
N LEU A 124 -14.05 -6.12 -1.39
CA LEU A 124 -14.38 -4.70 -1.38
C LEU A 124 -15.90 -4.53 -1.25
N ILE A 125 -16.32 -3.86 -0.18
CA ILE A 125 -17.73 -3.54 0.10
C ILE A 125 -18.06 -2.16 -0.42
N LYS A 126 -17.18 -1.18 -0.18
CA LYS A 126 -17.37 0.20 -0.61
C LYS A 126 -16.02 0.91 -0.71
N GLN A 127 -15.95 1.88 -1.62
CA GLN A 127 -14.87 2.86 -1.67
C GLN A 127 -15.49 4.25 -1.86
N THR A 128 -14.94 5.27 -1.22
CA THR A 128 -15.39 6.65 -1.37
C THR A 128 -14.24 7.62 -1.17
N THR A 129 -14.15 8.59 -2.08
CA THR A 129 -13.21 9.70 -2.01
C THR A 129 -13.94 10.99 -1.62
N LEU A 130 -13.44 11.69 -0.61
CA LEU A 130 -14.01 12.91 -0.02
C LEU A 130 -12.99 14.04 -0.12
N LYS A 131 -13.45 15.25 -0.45
CA LYS A 131 -12.59 16.44 -0.60
C LYS A 131 -12.60 17.32 0.65
#